data_AF-A0A965H3H2-F1
#
_entry.id   AF-A0A965H3H2-F1
#
_cell.length_a   1.000
_cell.length_b   1.000
_cell.length_c   1.000
_cell.angle_alpha   90.00
_cell.angle_beta   90.00
_cell.angle_gamma   90.00
#
_symmetry.space_group_name_H-M   'P 1'
#
loop_
_entity.id
_entity.type
_entity.pdbx_description
1 polymer ?
#
loop_
_entity_poly.entity_id
_entity_poly.type
_entity_poly.pdbx_seq_one_letter_code
_entity_poly.pdbx_strand_id
1 'polypeptide(L)'
;MRKSLSVLVACAAVLGGCASLDFGSSPAAGNGAEVAATPAKPAARVSAPPQLSSNERRRPILSTGYAVISIQQHHLPAQQRLLAIRAAKLDAYRGLAEQVYGQYLDGATTVADATLRSDRVRSRVEGLIHGAEVVSIAPVGNDTYELTLSLDRDVMFELRAIYLEEMARLGR
;
A
#
# COMPACT_ATOMS: atom_id res chain seq x y z
N MET A 1 11.46 -48.47 24.89
CA MET A 1 10.86 -49.36 23.87
C MET A 1 10.18 -48.44 22.85
N ARG A 2 10.81 -48.12 21.70
CA ARG A 2 10.66 -48.80 20.40
C ARG A 2 9.18 -48.74 19.95
N LYS A 3 8.76 -48.10 18.85
CA LYS A 3 9.31 -48.16 17.49
C LYS A 3 8.82 -47.00 16.61
N SER A 4 9.73 -46.55 15.73
CA SER A 4 9.49 -45.81 14.48
C SER A 4 8.65 -46.61 13.48
N LEU A 5 7.93 -45.93 12.58
CA LEU A 5 7.67 -46.47 11.24
C LEU A 5 7.46 -45.34 10.22
N SER A 6 8.56 -44.98 9.59
CA SER A 6 8.66 -44.29 8.31
C SER A 6 8.25 -45.25 7.19
N VAL A 7 7.34 -44.82 6.30
CA VAL A 7 7.09 -45.51 5.03
C VAL A 7 7.48 -44.56 3.90
N LEU A 8 8.57 -44.95 3.26
CA LEU A 8 9.24 -44.33 2.14
C LEU A 8 8.84 -45.17 0.92
N VAL A 9 8.01 -44.62 0.03
CA VAL A 9 7.70 -45.25 -1.25
C VAL A 9 8.52 -44.54 -2.31
N ALA A 10 9.67 -45.14 -2.61
CA ALA A 10 10.44 -44.89 -3.82
C ALA A 10 9.86 -45.78 -4.93
N CYS A 11 9.43 -45.19 -6.04
CA CYS A 11 9.13 -45.91 -7.27
C CYS A 11 10.01 -45.36 -8.37
N ALA A 12 10.71 -46.29 -9.03
CA ALA A 12 11.86 -46.06 -9.89
C ALA A 12 11.49 -45.69 -11.33
N ALA A 13 12.52 -45.15 -12.00
CA ALA A 13 12.68 -44.73 -13.38
C ALA A 13 11.95 -45.51 -14.48
N VAL A 14 11.42 -44.76 -15.46
CA VAL A 14 11.37 -45.16 -16.87
C VAL A 14 11.91 -44.01 -17.72
N LEU A 15 12.93 -44.33 -18.51
CA LEU A 15 13.58 -43.48 -19.52
C LEU A 15 12.65 -43.25 -20.72
N GLY A 16 12.75 -42.07 -21.34
CA GLY A 16 12.44 -41.93 -22.77
C GLY A 16 12.01 -40.54 -23.24
N GLY A 17 12.83 -39.94 -24.10
CA GLY A 17 12.31 -39.31 -25.33
C GLY A 17 12.32 -37.78 -25.43
N CYS A 18 13.29 -37.25 -26.18
CA CYS A 18 13.29 -35.92 -26.76
C CYS A 18 12.18 -35.76 -27.82
N ALA A 19 11.55 -34.59 -27.90
CA ALA A 19 11.03 -34.04 -29.17
C ALA A 19 10.81 -32.53 -29.03
N SER A 20 11.76 -31.77 -29.56
CA SER A 20 11.54 -30.45 -30.14
C SER A 20 10.45 -30.53 -31.20
N LEU A 21 9.48 -29.61 -31.14
CA LEU A 21 8.55 -29.39 -32.25
C LEU A 21 8.78 -27.99 -32.82
N ASP A 22 9.22 -28.04 -34.07
CA ASP A 22 9.55 -26.97 -34.98
C ASP A 22 8.37 -26.02 -35.20
N PHE A 23 8.63 -24.74 -34.96
CA PHE A 23 7.83 -23.66 -35.53
C PHE A 23 8.23 -23.53 -37.00
N GLY A 24 7.38 -24.08 -37.86
CA GLY A 24 7.57 -24.18 -39.31
C GLY A 24 7.92 -22.85 -39.98
N SER A 25 8.85 -22.97 -40.91
CA SER A 25 9.28 -21.99 -41.89
C SER A 25 8.20 -21.71 -42.95
N SER A 26 8.09 -20.45 -43.37
CA SER A 26 7.69 -20.12 -44.75
C SER A 26 8.29 -18.76 -45.16
N PRO A 27 8.92 -18.65 -46.35
CA PRO A 27 9.69 -17.48 -46.77
C PRO A 27 8.92 -16.56 -47.72
N ALA A 28 9.22 -15.26 -47.70
CA ALA A 28 9.08 -14.40 -48.88
C ALA A 28 10.03 -13.20 -48.78
N ALA A 29 10.95 -13.14 -49.73
CA ALA A 29 11.86 -12.04 -49.99
C ALA A 29 11.13 -10.85 -50.64
N GLY A 30 11.70 -9.65 -50.49
CA GLY A 30 11.67 -8.65 -51.57
C GLY A 30 11.09 -7.28 -51.25
N ASN A 31 12.01 -6.36 -51.00
CA ASN A 31 12.04 -4.98 -51.50
C ASN A 31 11.37 -3.87 -50.67
N GLY A 32 12.19 -2.84 -50.45
CA GLY A 32 11.88 -1.67 -49.66
C GLY A 32 10.81 -0.77 -50.26
N ALA A 33 10.10 -0.13 -49.35
CA ALA A 33 9.47 1.14 -49.56
C ALA A 33 9.62 1.94 -48.26
N GLU A 34 10.40 3.00 -48.37
CA GLU A 34 10.50 4.15 -47.48
C GLU A 34 9.11 4.55 -46.96
N VAL A 35 8.85 4.36 -45.66
CA VAL A 35 7.67 4.93 -44.99
C VAL A 35 8.13 6.16 -44.24
N ALA A 36 7.76 7.29 -44.81
CA ALA A 36 8.00 8.64 -44.35
C ALA A 36 7.77 8.81 -42.84
N ALA A 37 8.75 9.43 -42.20
CA ALA A 37 8.63 10.00 -40.87
C ALA A 37 7.38 10.88 -40.80
N THR A 38 6.39 10.44 -40.03
CA THR A 38 5.24 11.26 -39.66
C THR A 38 5.75 12.36 -38.71
N PRO A 39 5.45 13.64 -38.95
CA PRO A 39 5.92 14.71 -38.09
C PRO A 39 5.27 14.58 -36.71
N ALA A 40 6.13 14.51 -35.70
CA ALA A 40 5.75 14.51 -34.29
C ALA A 40 4.93 15.78 -33.99
N LYS A 41 3.68 15.55 -33.57
CA LYS A 41 2.79 16.56 -33.00
C LYS A 41 3.52 17.29 -31.87
N PRO A 42 3.53 18.63 -31.84
CA PRO A 42 4.36 19.38 -30.90
C PRO A 42 3.92 19.08 -29.47
N ALA A 43 4.92 18.81 -28.62
CA ALA A 43 4.79 18.64 -27.19
C ALA A 43 3.91 19.75 -26.62
N ALA A 44 2.77 19.37 -26.04
CA ALA A 44 1.93 20.26 -25.29
C ALA A 44 2.79 20.90 -24.19
N ARG A 45 3.00 22.21 -24.34
CA ARG A 45 3.55 23.09 -23.32
C ARG A 45 2.88 22.74 -22.00
N VAL A 46 3.65 22.28 -21.02
CA VAL A 46 3.17 22.10 -19.64
C VAL A 46 2.66 23.48 -19.21
N SER A 47 1.35 23.66 -19.30
CA SER A 47 0.68 24.84 -18.80
C SER A 47 0.95 24.88 -17.30
N ALA A 48 1.23 26.08 -16.81
CA ALA A 48 1.54 26.32 -15.41
C ALA A 48 0.58 25.54 -14.49
N PRO A 49 1.07 25.01 -13.35
CA PRO A 49 0.23 24.20 -12.46
C PRO A 49 -1.06 24.97 -12.13
N PRO A 50 -2.22 24.28 -12.14
CA PRO A 50 -3.50 24.91 -11.91
C PRO A 50 -3.43 25.71 -10.61
N GLN A 51 -3.72 27.01 -10.72
CA GLN A 51 -3.73 27.90 -9.57
C GLN A 51 -4.95 27.53 -8.71
N LEU A 52 -4.74 26.61 -7.76
CA LEU A 52 -5.77 26.20 -6.80
C LEU A 52 -6.29 27.45 -6.07
N SER A 53 -7.60 27.58 -5.91
CA SER A 53 -8.17 28.68 -5.14
C SER A 53 -7.69 28.62 -3.67
N SER A 54 -7.65 29.75 -2.97
CA SER A 54 -7.23 29.79 -1.55
C SER A 54 -8.02 28.81 -0.67
N ASN A 55 -9.31 28.61 -0.97
CA ASN A 55 -10.18 27.70 -0.24
C ASN A 55 -9.85 26.22 -0.56
N GLU A 56 -9.51 25.93 -1.81
CA GLU A 56 -9.04 24.60 -2.23
C GLU A 56 -7.76 24.20 -1.50
N ARG A 57 -6.87 25.17 -1.25
CA ARG A 57 -5.61 24.95 -0.51
C ARG A 57 -5.82 24.68 0.97
N ARG A 58 -6.95 25.06 1.56
CA ARG A 58 -7.29 24.84 2.97
C ARG A 58 -8.24 23.67 3.21
N ARG A 59 -8.45 22.81 2.22
CA ARG A 59 -9.28 21.62 2.44
C ARG A 59 -8.66 20.75 3.53
N PRO A 60 -9.46 20.29 4.51
CA PRO A 60 -8.98 19.38 5.54
C PRO A 60 -8.50 18.08 4.89
N ILE A 61 -7.54 17.43 5.52
CA ILE A 61 -7.13 16.09 5.11
C ILE A 61 -8.11 15.09 5.68
N LEU A 62 -8.44 14.07 4.89
CA LEU A 62 -9.35 13.02 5.28
C LEU A 62 -8.59 11.69 5.33
N SER A 63 -8.88 10.89 6.34
CA SER A 63 -8.45 9.50 6.39
C SER A 63 -9.62 8.60 6.74
N THR A 64 -9.77 7.56 5.96
CA THR A 64 -10.79 6.54 6.16
C THR A 64 -10.13 5.27 6.69
N GLY A 65 -10.67 4.74 7.78
CA GLY A 65 -10.30 3.46 8.35
C GLY A 65 -11.42 2.43 8.22
N TYR A 66 -11.03 1.17 8.08
CA TYR A 66 -11.97 0.06 7.92
C TYR A 66 -11.77 -0.99 9.00
N ALA A 67 -12.88 -1.58 9.44
CA ALA A 67 -12.81 -2.75 10.32
C ALA A 67 -13.96 -3.70 10.10
N VAL A 68 -13.61 -4.98 10.07
CA VAL A 68 -14.55 -6.09 9.94
C VAL A 68 -15.13 -6.42 11.33
N ILE A 69 -16.45 -6.67 11.39
CA ILE A 69 -17.17 -7.00 12.61
C ILE A 69 -16.84 -8.45 13.00
N SER A 70 -17.01 -9.41 12.10
CA SER A 70 -16.81 -10.85 12.36
C SER A 70 -15.46 -11.23 12.99
N ILE A 71 -14.37 -10.52 12.70
CA ILE A 71 -13.03 -10.80 13.23
C ILE A 71 -12.80 -10.28 14.66
N GLN A 72 -13.65 -9.38 15.15
CA GLN A 72 -13.49 -8.84 16.50
C GLN A 72 -13.77 -9.94 17.52
N GLN A 73 -12.87 -10.10 18.48
CA GLN A 73 -12.93 -11.17 19.48
C GLN A 73 -14.02 -10.89 20.52
N HIS A 74 -15.27 -11.19 20.19
CA HIS A 74 -16.38 -11.10 21.12
C HIS A 74 -17.56 -12.02 20.75
N HIS A 75 -18.21 -12.57 21.78
CA HIS A 75 -19.36 -13.46 21.60
C HIS A 75 -20.69 -12.69 21.44
N LEU A 76 -20.78 -11.46 21.96
CA LEU A 76 -21.98 -10.63 21.80
C LEU A 76 -21.89 -9.78 20.53
N PRO A 77 -22.86 -9.87 19.60
CA PRO A 77 -22.82 -9.15 18.33
C PRO A 77 -22.87 -7.63 18.50
N ALA A 78 -23.57 -7.13 19.54
CA ALA A 78 -23.60 -5.71 19.85
C ALA A 78 -22.21 -5.19 20.26
N GLN A 79 -21.49 -5.93 21.09
CA GLN A 79 -20.15 -5.55 21.54
C GLN A 79 -19.12 -5.71 20.42
N GLN A 80 -19.28 -6.73 19.59
CA GLN A 80 -18.48 -6.94 18.39
C GLN A 80 -18.55 -5.74 17.43
N ARG A 81 -19.74 -5.15 17.25
CA ARG A 81 -19.92 -3.92 16.48
C ARG A 81 -19.20 -2.72 17.08
N LEU A 82 -19.27 -2.53 18.40
CA LEU A 82 -18.56 -1.45 19.09
C LEU A 82 -17.03 -1.60 18.96
N LEU A 83 -16.53 -2.83 19.05
CA LEU A 83 -15.11 -3.13 18.82
C LEU A 83 -14.70 -2.85 17.38
N ALA A 84 -15.54 -3.18 16.40
CA ALA A 84 -15.28 -2.88 14.99
C ALA A 84 -15.20 -1.37 14.75
N ILE A 85 -16.14 -0.58 15.28
CA ILE A 85 -16.09 0.89 15.18
C ILE A 85 -14.79 1.43 15.81
N ARG A 86 -14.39 0.90 16.97
CA ARG A 86 -13.14 1.28 17.62
C ARG A 86 -11.91 0.93 16.78
N ALA A 87 -11.88 -0.26 16.19
CA ALA A 87 -10.81 -0.69 15.30
C ALA A 87 -10.73 0.19 14.04
N ALA A 88 -11.86 0.51 13.40
CA ALA A 88 -11.93 1.42 12.25
C ALA A 88 -11.42 2.82 12.63
N LYS A 89 -11.74 3.30 13.84
CA LYS A 89 -11.22 4.57 14.36
C LYS A 89 -9.70 4.57 14.46
N LEU A 90 -9.12 3.50 15.01
CA LEU A 90 -7.66 3.38 15.15
C LEU A 90 -6.96 3.26 13.78
N ASP A 91 -7.59 2.57 12.83
CA ASP A 91 -7.09 2.46 11.47
C ASP A 91 -7.10 3.83 10.76
N ALA A 92 -8.17 4.62 10.91
CA ALA A 92 -8.25 5.97 10.38
C ALA A 92 -7.18 6.90 11.00
N TYR A 93 -6.92 6.80 12.31
CA TYR A 93 -5.85 7.56 12.96
C TYR A 93 -4.47 7.18 12.43
N ARG A 94 -4.23 5.88 12.20
CA ARG A 94 -2.98 5.41 11.59
C ARG A 94 -2.81 6.02 10.19
N GLY A 95 -3.86 5.99 9.37
CA GLY A 95 -3.85 6.61 8.05
C GLY A 95 -3.61 8.13 8.10
N LEU A 96 -4.19 8.85 9.06
CA LEU A 96 -3.86 10.27 9.29
C LEU A 96 -2.39 10.45 9.66
N ALA A 97 -1.87 9.65 10.59
CA ALA A 97 -0.49 9.75 11.02
C ALA A 97 0.49 9.49 9.86
N GLU A 98 0.18 8.54 8.98
CA GLU A 98 0.94 8.29 7.76
C GLU A 98 0.93 9.49 6.81
N GLN A 99 -0.21 10.17 6.67
CA GLN A 99 -0.32 11.37 5.84
C GLN A 99 0.43 12.57 6.44
N VAL A 100 0.46 12.71 7.77
CA VAL A 100 1.10 13.86 8.46
C VAL A 100 2.60 13.67 8.63
N TYR A 101 3.03 12.55 9.21
CA TYR A 101 4.41 12.30 9.63
C TYR A 101 5.19 11.43 8.64
N GLY A 102 4.49 10.70 7.76
CA GLY A 102 5.09 9.70 6.89
C GLY A 102 5.25 8.35 7.56
N GLN A 103 5.92 7.42 6.87
CA GLN A 103 6.26 6.10 7.36
C GLN A 103 7.78 5.99 7.53
N TYR A 104 8.23 5.51 8.69
CA TYR A 104 9.61 5.14 8.93
C TYR A 104 9.85 3.74 8.38
N LEU A 105 10.77 3.61 7.42
CA LEU A 105 11.16 2.35 6.80
C LEU A 105 12.54 1.95 7.31
N ASP A 106 12.59 0.88 8.10
CA ASP A 106 13.85 0.25 8.50
C ASP A 106 14.20 -0.86 7.50
N GLY A 107 15.23 -0.62 6.71
CA GLY A 107 15.77 -1.55 5.73
C GLY A 107 17.26 -1.66 5.93
N ALA A 108 17.69 -2.61 6.76
CA ALA A 108 19.12 -2.92 6.94
C ALA A 108 19.77 -3.50 5.67
N THR A 109 18.99 -3.82 4.63
CA THR A 109 19.46 -4.42 3.37
C THR A 109 18.94 -3.72 2.13
N THR A 110 19.78 -3.71 1.10
CA THR A 110 19.55 -3.08 -0.20
C THR A 110 18.31 -3.65 -0.90
N VAL A 111 17.58 -2.85 -1.68
CA VAL A 111 16.37 -3.27 -2.44
C VAL A 111 16.61 -4.50 -3.32
N ALA A 112 17.84 -4.66 -3.84
CA ALA A 112 18.24 -5.83 -4.62
C ALA A 112 18.30 -7.13 -3.79
N ASP A 113 18.71 -7.04 -2.52
CA ASP A 113 18.84 -8.18 -1.62
C ASP A 113 17.51 -8.58 -0.98
N ALA A 114 16.59 -7.64 -0.78
CA ALA A 114 15.27 -7.91 -0.20
C ALA A 114 14.37 -8.80 -1.09
N THR A 115 14.61 -8.84 -2.41
CA THR A 115 13.88 -9.71 -3.34
C THR A 115 14.52 -11.09 -3.52
N LEU A 116 15.84 -11.21 -3.26
CA LEU A 116 16.62 -12.44 -3.44
C LEU A 116 16.85 -13.20 -2.13
N ARG A 117 16.97 -12.48 -1.01
CA ARG A 117 17.13 -12.99 0.34
C ARG A 117 15.89 -12.58 1.13
N SER A 118 15.36 -13.48 1.94
CA SER A 118 14.13 -13.30 2.74
C SER A 118 14.24 -12.24 3.84
N ASP A 119 14.71 -11.04 3.52
CA ASP A 119 14.83 -9.93 4.45
C ASP A 119 13.48 -9.25 4.66
N ARG A 120 13.25 -8.92 5.93
CA ARG A 120 12.01 -8.33 6.40
C ARG A 120 12.19 -6.82 6.49
N VAL A 121 11.59 -6.08 5.57
CA VAL A 121 11.43 -4.63 5.69
C VAL A 121 10.37 -4.35 6.75
N ARG A 122 10.68 -3.49 7.73
CA ARG A 122 9.75 -3.09 8.78
C ARG A 122 9.34 -1.63 8.60
N SER A 123 8.05 -1.37 8.47
CA SER A 123 7.46 -0.03 8.47
C SER A 123 6.81 0.28 9.82
N ARG A 124 7.01 1.50 10.34
CA ARG A 124 6.32 2.02 11.52
C ARG A 124 6.01 3.51 11.33
N VAL A 125 4.94 3.97 11.97
CA VAL A 125 4.59 5.38 12.07
C VAL A 125 4.72 5.81 13.53
N GLU A 126 5.36 6.94 13.77
CA GLU A 126 5.57 7.50 15.09
C GLU A 126 5.11 8.97 15.09
N GLY A 127 4.33 9.37 16.09
CA GLY A 127 3.80 10.72 16.21
C GLY A 127 2.50 10.79 17.01
N LEU A 128 2.13 12.00 17.41
CA LEU A 128 0.90 12.30 18.17
C LEU A 128 -0.07 13.11 17.32
N ILE A 129 -1.15 12.47 16.85
CA ILE A 129 -2.24 13.18 16.17
C ILE A 129 -3.22 13.72 17.22
N HIS A 130 -3.44 15.04 17.20
CA HIS A 130 -4.48 15.71 17.96
C HIS A 130 -5.36 16.57 17.03
N GLY A 131 -6.56 16.93 17.49
CA GLY A 131 -7.48 17.79 16.73
C GLY A 131 -8.20 17.12 15.55
N ALA A 132 -8.13 15.78 15.43
CA ALA A 132 -8.89 15.08 14.40
C ALA A 132 -10.36 14.87 14.83
N GLU A 133 -11.29 15.15 13.92
CA GLU A 133 -12.73 15.04 14.14
C GLU A 133 -13.33 13.87 13.36
N VAL A 134 -14.35 13.24 13.92
CA VAL A 134 -15.08 12.17 13.23
C VAL A 134 -16.14 12.80 12.32
N VAL A 135 -15.98 12.62 11.01
CA VAL A 135 -16.91 13.16 10.01
C VAL A 135 -18.03 12.17 9.73
N SER A 136 -17.69 10.88 9.64
CA SER A 136 -18.64 9.84 9.26
C SER A 136 -18.32 8.52 9.93
N ILE A 137 -19.38 7.80 10.30
CA ILE A 137 -19.33 6.40 10.70
C ILE A 137 -20.46 5.71 9.92
N ALA A 138 -20.10 4.83 9.00
CA ALA A 138 -21.07 4.15 8.16
C ALA A 138 -20.72 2.66 8.02
N PRO A 139 -21.71 1.76 8.05
CA PRO A 139 -21.48 0.38 7.62
C PRO A 139 -21.31 0.34 6.10
N VAL A 140 -20.30 -0.40 5.63
CA VAL A 140 -20.07 -0.69 4.21
C VAL A 140 -20.28 -2.18 4.00
N GLY A 141 -21.33 -2.51 3.25
CA GLY A 141 -21.78 -3.89 3.09
C GLY A 141 -22.38 -4.45 4.39
N ASN A 142 -22.16 -5.75 4.62
CA ASN A 142 -22.83 -6.48 5.70
C ASN A 142 -21.97 -6.69 6.96
N ASP A 143 -20.63 -6.59 6.84
CA ASP A 143 -19.70 -7.02 7.90
C ASP A 143 -18.55 -6.03 8.15
N THR A 144 -18.60 -4.83 7.57
CA THR A 144 -17.51 -3.84 7.69
C THR A 144 -18.04 -2.49 8.10
N TYR A 145 -17.33 -1.81 9.00
CA TYR A 145 -17.51 -0.38 9.27
C TYR A 145 -16.42 0.43 8.59
N GLU A 146 -16.84 1.54 8.00
CA GLU A 146 -16.00 2.62 7.54
C GLU A 146 -16.13 3.80 8.51
N LEU A 147 -14.98 4.39 8.88
CA LEU A 147 -14.93 5.60 9.68
C LEU A 147 -14.00 6.60 9.03
N THR A 148 -14.52 7.80 8.78
CA THR A 148 -13.74 8.89 8.20
C THR A 148 -13.41 9.94 9.26
N LEU A 149 -12.13 10.23 9.42
CA LEU A 149 -11.61 11.33 10.21
C LEU A 149 -11.23 12.50 9.31
N SER A 150 -11.45 13.71 9.82
CA SER A 150 -10.98 14.97 9.26
C SER A 150 -9.92 15.57 10.18
N LEU A 151 -8.85 16.11 9.58
CA LEU A 151 -7.90 16.96 10.28
C LEU A 151 -7.73 18.27 9.51
N ASP A 152 -7.78 19.38 10.23
CA ASP A 152 -7.50 20.69 9.64
C ASP A 152 -6.07 20.74 9.10
N ARG A 153 -5.91 21.38 7.95
CA ARG A 153 -4.61 21.54 7.29
C ARG A 153 -3.65 22.38 8.10
N ASP A 154 -4.14 23.41 8.79
CA ASP A 154 -3.30 24.29 9.60
C ASP A 154 -2.73 23.52 10.80
N VAL A 155 -3.55 22.70 11.46
CA VAL A 155 -3.11 21.79 12.54
C VAL A 155 -2.13 20.75 12.02
N MET A 156 -2.37 20.18 10.83
CA MET A 156 -1.43 19.25 10.20
C MET A 156 -0.05 19.90 9.96
N PHE A 157 -0.02 21.14 9.47
CA PHE A 157 1.25 21.85 9.26
C PHE A 157 1.97 22.17 10.58
N GLU A 158 1.22 22.54 11.61
CA GLU A 158 1.75 22.75 12.96
C GLU A 158 2.36 21.44 13.53
N LEU A 159 1.61 20.34 13.47
CA LEU A 159 2.06 19.02 13.90
C LEU A 159 3.35 18.60 13.21
N ARG A 160 3.43 18.83 11.89
CA ARG A 160 4.62 18.53 11.10
C ARG A 160 5.79 19.42 11.48
N ALA A 161 5.57 20.71 11.72
CA ALA A 161 6.61 21.62 12.16
C ALA A 161 7.21 21.18 13.51
N ILE A 162 6.36 20.87 14.49
CA ILE A 162 6.79 20.36 15.81
C ILE A 162 7.61 19.07 15.66
N TYR A 163 7.13 18.12 14.85
CA TYR A 163 7.84 16.86 14.61
C TYR A 163 9.21 17.08 13.95
N LEU A 164 9.30 17.94 12.94
CA LEU A 164 10.56 18.23 12.26
C LEU A 164 11.56 18.93 13.19
N GLU A 165 11.10 19.82 14.06
CA GLU A 165 11.94 20.43 15.09
C GLU A 165 12.44 19.41 16.10
N GLU A 166 11.57 18.51 16.57
CA GLU A 166 11.95 17.42 17.48
C GLU A 166 12.96 16.48 16.84
N MET A 167 12.73 16.08 15.58
CA MET A 167 13.68 15.27 14.82
C MET A 167 15.01 15.98 14.60
N ALA A 168 15.02 17.29 14.37
CA ALA A 168 16.26 18.07 14.28
C ALA A 168 17.00 18.16 15.62
N ARG A 169 16.28 18.14 16.75
CA ARG A 169 16.87 18.12 18.10
C ARG A 169 17.39 16.73 18.50
N LEU A 170 16.69 15.67 18.09
CA LEU A 170 17.06 14.28 18.38
C LEU A 170 18.10 13.71 17.40
N GLY A 171 18.19 14.30 16.20
CA GLY A 171 19.14 13.94 15.15
C GLY A 171 20.58 14.32 15.47
N ARG A 172 21.22 13.47 16.30
CA ARG A 172 22.58 12.97 16.01
C ARG A 172 22.49 11.78 15.07
#